data_AF-A0A9W6ZV61-F1
#
_entry.id   AF-A0A9W6ZV61-F1
#
_cell.length_a   1.000
_cell.length_b   1.000
_cell.length_c   1.000
_cell.angle_alpha   90.00
_cell.angle_beta   90.00
_cell.angle_gamma   90.00
#
_symmetry.space_group_name_H-M   'P 1'
#
loop_
_entity.id
_entity.type
_entity.pdbx_description
1 polymer ?
#
loop_
_entity_poly.entity_id
_entity_poly.type
_entity_poly.pdbx_seq_one_letter_code
_entity_poly.pdbx_strand_id
1 'polypeptide(L)'
;RECELRHGRTAMIAVMGFIATDFMRIPGDMYSMESIPKTIDIHDALLKSGPMYQLLLWIGLWDLLVTAPAAKAMGDGFREPGDYGWRWFAPTSKEGFDTKRDAELKNGRLAMCALGGIATQSIITGHGFPYV
;
A
#
# COMPACT_ATOMS: atom_id res chain seq x y z
N ARG A 1 16.30 4.25 5.35
CA ARG A 1 15.21 5.22 5.07
C ARG A 1 14.35 4.82 3.86
N GLU A 2 14.93 4.34 2.75
CA GLU A 2 14.16 3.81 1.59
C GLU A 2 13.11 2.77 2.00
N CYS A 3 13.51 1.76 2.78
CA CYS A 3 12.62 0.69 3.20
C CYS A 3 11.44 1.20 4.02
N GLU A 4 11.68 2.14 4.95
CA GLU A 4 10.63 2.71 5.79
C GLU A 4 9.57 3.44 4.94
N LEU A 5 10.00 4.23 3.96
CA LEU A 5 9.09 4.92 3.04
C LEU A 5 8.30 3.92 2.18
N ARG A 6 8.94 2.85 1.70
CA ARG A 6 8.24 1.78 0.97
C ARG A 6 7.17 1.11 1.83
N HIS A 7 7.51 0.69 3.05
CA HIS A 7 6.55 0.06 3.96
C HIS A 7 5.42 1.02 4.35
N GLY A 8 5.74 2.28 4.65
CA GLY A 8 4.75 3.31 4.98
C GLY A 8 3.77 3.58 3.83
N ARG A 9 4.26 3.73 2.60
CA ARG A 9 3.42 3.93 1.40
C ARG A 9 2.50 2.73 1.13
N THR A 10 3.05 1.51 1.18
CA THR A 10 2.26 0.29 1.03
C THR A 10 1.20 0.19 2.12
N ALA A 11 1.55 0.47 3.38
CA ALA A 11 0.60 0.42 4.48
C ALA A 11 -0.52 1.47 4.36
N MET A 12 -0.21 2.70 3.94
CA MET A 12 -1.22 3.74 3.74
C MET A 12 -2.27 3.34 2.69
N ILE A 13 -1.83 2.77 1.55
CA ILE A 13 -2.73 2.30 0.50
C ILE A 13 -3.51 1.06 0.97
N ALA A 14 -2.84 0.15 1.69
CA ALA A 14 -3.47 -1.06 2.20
C ALA A 14 -4.57 -0.75 3.23
N VAL A 15 -4.35 0.16 4.17
CA VAL A 15 -5.37 0.57 5.16
C VAL A 15 -6.60 1.14 4.47
N MET A 16 -6.41 2.05 3.50
CA MET A 16 -7.53 2.59 2.72
C MET A 16 -8.25 1.48 1.97
N GLY A 17 -7.52 0.65 1.23
CA GLY A 17 -8.09 -0.43 0.43
C GLY A 17 -8.86 -1.46 1.25
N PHE A 18 -8.36 -1.82 2.42
CA PHE A 18 -9.00 -2.79 3.31
C PHE A 18 -10.35 -2.25 3.82
N ILE A 19 -10.40 -0.99 4.26
CA ILE A 19 -11.64 -0.38 4.73
C ILE A 19 -12.62 -0.12 3.58
N ALA A 20 -12.13 0.39 2.44
CA ALA A 20 -12.99 0.73 1.31
C ALA A 20 -13.68 -0.50 0.71
N THR A 21 -13.02 -1.66 0.71
CA THR A 21 -13.56 -2.90 0.13
C THR A 21 -14.67 -3.56 0.95
N ASP A 22 -14.89 -3.10 2.20
CA ASP A 22 -16.08 -3.44 2.99
C ASP A 22 -17.33 -2.69 2.52
N PHE A 23 -17.17 -1.54 1.83
CA PHE A 23 -18.29 -0.72 1.37
C PHE A 23 -18.49 -0.74 -0.15
N MET A 24 -17.40 -0.78 -0.91
CA MET A 24 -17.41 -0.63 -2.36
C MET A 24 -16.53 -1.68 -3.02
N ARG A 25 -17.05 -2.31 -4.06
CA ARG A 25 -16.28 -3.23 -4.91
C ARG A 25 -16.47 -2.90 -6.37
N ILE A 26 -15.44 -3.19 -7.15
CA ILE A 26 -15.47 -3.00 -8.59
C ILE A 26 -16.50 -3.95 -9.22
N PRO A 27 -17.16 -3.55 -10.32
CA PRO A 27 -18.12 -4.40 -10.99
C PRO A 27 -17.45 -5.68 -11.52
N GLY A 28 -18.09 -6.83 -11.27
CA GLY A 28 -17.67 -8.15 -11.73
C GLY A 28 -18.01 -9.24 -10.72
N ASP A 29 -18.51 -10.37 -11.19
CA ASP A 29 -19.02 -11.45 -10.32
C ASP A 29 -17.95 -12.01 -9.38
N MET A 30 -16.70 -12.07 -9.85
CA MET A 30 -15.53 -12.50 -9.07
C MET A 30 -15.18 -11.56 -7.91
N TYR A 31 -15.63 -10.30 -7.99
CA TYR A 31 -15.35 -9.26 -7.00
C TYR A 31 -16.61 -8.89 -6.21
N SER A 32 -17.76 -9.49 -6.48
CA SER A 32 -19.01 -9.16 -5.81
C SER A 32 -18.95 -9.46 -4.30
N MET A 33 -19.71 -8.72 -3.50
CA MET A 33 -19.91 -9.01 -2.07
C MET A 33 -20.57 -10.38 -1.85
N GLU A 34 -21.33 -10.86 -2.83
CA GLU A 34 -22.00 -12.16 -2.78
C GLU A 34 -21.00 -13.31 -2.91
N SER A 35 -19.99 -13.17 -3.77
CA SER A 35 -18.99 -14.22 -4.00
C SER A 35 -17.95 -14.29 -2.88
N ILE A 36 -17.59 -13.14 -2.29
CA ILE A 36 -16.63 -13.07 -1.19
C ILE A 36 -17.20 -12.15 -0.11
N PRO A 37 -17.89 -12.65 0.93
CA PRO A 37 -18.54 -11.78 1.91
C PRO A 37 -17.56 -11.04 2.83
N LYS A 38 -16.38 -11.61 3.09
CA LYS A 38 -15.38 -11.02 4.00
C LYS A 38 -14.15 -10.53 3.24
N THR A 39 -13.70 -9.32 3.55
CA THR A 39 -12.54 -8.71 2.92
C THR A 39 -11.24 -9.47 3.18
N ILE A 40 -11.11 -10.13 4.34
CA ILE A 40 -9.93 -10.92 4.68
C ILE A 40 -9.73 -12.15 3.76
N ASP A 41 -10.83 -12.74 3.27
CA ASP A 41 -10.79 -13.93 2.43
C ASP A 41 -10.52 -13.62 0.96
N ILE A 42 -10.51 -12.34 0.57
CA ILE A 42 -10.30 -11.88 -0.81
C ILE A 42 -8.96 -12.36 -1.35
N HIS A 43 -7.90 -12.39 -0.53
CA HIS A 43 -6.57 -12.80 -0.97
C HIS A 43 -6.59 -14.22 -1.55
N ASP A 44 -7.08 -15.19 -0.79
CA ASP A 44 -7.07 -16.60 -1.17
C ASP A 44 -8.09 -16.92 -2.26
N ALA A 45 -9.24 -16.24 -2.24
CA ALA A 45 -10.26 -16.37 -3.28
C ALA A 45 -9.74 -15.86 -4.63
N LEU A 46 -9.12 -14.67 -4.66
CA LEU A 46 -8.61 -14.09 -5.90
C LEU A 46 -7.34 -14.77 -6.42
N LEU A 47 -6.58 -15.44 -5.55
CA LEU A 47 -5.45 -16.28 -5.97
C LEU A 47 -5.90 -17.38 -6.93
N LYS A 48 -7.03 -18.04 -6.63
CA LYS A 48 -7.60 -19.11 -7.47
C LYS A 48 -8.08 -18.62 -8.83
N SER A 49 -8.55 -17.37 -8.89
CA SER A 49 -9.09 -16.77 -10.13
C SER A 49 -8.04 -16.13 -11.03
N GLY A 50 -6.83 -15.82 -10.52
CA GLY A 50 -5.74 -15.25 -11.32
C GLY A 50 -5.37 -13.76 -11.12
N PRO A 51 -6.26 -12.83 -10.72
CA PRO A 51 -5.94 -11.41 -10.59
C PRO A 51 -4.77 -11.10 -9.65
N MET A 52 -4.58 -11.91 -8.60
CA MET A 52 -3.47 -11.73 -7.68
C MET A 52 -2.11 -11.98 -8.34
N TYR A 53 -2.02 -12.94 -9.27
CA TYR A 53 -0.80 -13.18 -10.04
C TYR A 53 -0.52 -12.05 -11.03
N GLN A 54 -1.56 -11.48 -11.65
CA GLN A 54 -1.39 -10.32 -12.51
C GLN A 54 -0.87 -9.10 -11.73
N LEU A 55 -1.39 -8.86 -10.52
CA LEU A 55 -0.91 -7.79 -9.66
C LEU A 55 0.56 -8.01 -9.26
N LEU A 56 0.91 -9.24 -8.87
CA LEU A 56 2.28 -9.62 -8.52
C LEU A 56 3.24 -9.42 -9.71
N LEU A 57 2.82 -9.77 -10.93
CA LEU A 57 3.63 -9.58 -12.13
C LEU A 57 3.99 -8.10 -12.32
N TRP A 58 3.03 -7.19 -12.25
CA TRP A 58 3.28 -5.76 -12.48
C TRP A 58 4.08 -5.12 -11.36
N ILE A 59 3.79 -5.45 -10.09
CA ILE A 59 4.56 -4.95 -8.95
C ILE A 59 6.00 -5.49 -9.01
N GLY A 60 6.17 -6.78 -9.31
CA GLY A 60 7.48 -7.40 -9.45
C GLY A 60 8.29 -6.82 -10.61
N LEU A 61 7.65 -6.56 -11.75
CA LEU A 61 8.29 -5.92 -12.90
C LEU A 61 8.74 -4.50 -12.57
N TRP A 62 7.90 -3.71 -11.89
CA TRP A 62 8.26 -2.37 -11.44
C TRP A 62 9.45 -2.42 -10.46
N ASP A 63 9.44 -3.34 -9.50
CA ASP A 63 10.52 -3.44 -8.52
C ASP A 63 11.84 -3.88 -9.15
N LEU A 64 11.80 -4.78 -10.15
CA LEU A 64 12.99 -5.25 -10.84
C LEU A 64 13.58 -4.19 -11.78
N LEU A 65 12.73 -3.46 -12.53
CA LEU A 65 13.18 -2.51 -13.55
C LEU A 65 13.44 -1.10 -13.01
N VAL A 66 12.68 -0.66 -12.01
CA VAL A 66 12.74 0.72 -11.50
C VAL A 66 13.35 0.76 -10.10
N THR A 67 12.76 0.03 -9.15
CA THR A 67 13.17 0.11 -7.74
C THR A 67 14.59 -0.42 -7.52
N ALA A 68 14.98 -1.53 -8.14
CA ALA A 68 16.31 -2.12 -7.95
C ALA A 68 17.45 -1.21 -8.48
N PRO A 69 17.39 -0.66 -9.72
CA PRO A 69 18.36 0.35 -10.14
C PRO A 69 18.32 1.63 -9.29
N ALA A 70 17.13 2.08 -8.86
CA ALA A 70 16.98 3.27 -8.03
C ALA A 70 17.59 3.08 -6.62
N ALA A 71 17.56 1.87 -6.08
CA ALA A 71 18.20 1.51 -4.82
C ALA A 71 19.73 1.46 -4.97
N LYS A 72 20.24 0.94 -6.10
CA LYS A 72 21.67 0.97 -6.42
C LYS A 72 22.18 2.41 -6.57
N ALA A 73 21.48 3.25 -7.34
CA ALA A 73 21.84 4.66 -7.53
C ALA A 73 21.84 5.47 -6.21
N MET A 74 20.98 5.09 -5.25
CA MET A 74 21.02 5.66 -3.90
C MET A 74 22.28 5.22 -3.13
N GLY A 75 22.67 3.95 -3.23
CA GLY A 75 23.92 3.44 -2.63
C GLY A 75 25.16 4.13 -3.20
N ASP A 76 25.12 4.51 -4.47
CA ASP A 76 26.18 5.26 -5.16
C ASP A 76 26.11 6.78 -4.90
N GLY A 77 25.14 7.27 -4.12
CA GLY A 77 25.00 8.68 -3.73
C GLY A 77 24.35 9.60 -4.75
N PHE A 78 23.86 9.07 -5.87
CA PHE A 78 23.23 9.86 -6.95
C PHE A 78 21.75 10.17 -6.70
N ARG A 79 21.14 9.61 -5.65
CA ARG A 79 19.70 9.75 -5.38
C ARG A 79 19.39 9.79 -3.88
N GLU A 80 18.47 10.67 -3.51
CA GLU A 80 17.87 10.69 -2.16
C GLU A 80 16.92 9.49 -1.94
N PRO A 81 16.86 8.93 -0.73
CA PRO A 81 15.96 7.82 -0.43
C PRO A 81 14.48 8.19 -0.64
N GLY A 82 13.76 7.38 -1.42
CA GLY A 82 12.32 7.46 -1.66
C GLY A 82 11.90 8.40 -2.78
N ASP A 83 12.85 9.04 -3.46
CA ASP A 83 12.60 10.03 -4.52
C ASP A 83 12.47 9.43 -5.93
N TYR A 84 11.24 9.09 -6.32
CA TYR A 84 10.93 8.56 -7.67
C TYR A 84 10.63 9.67 -8.69
N GLY A 85 10.96 10.94 -8.39
CA GLY A 85 10.71 12.07 -9.30
C GLY A 85 9.23 12.51 -9.38
N TRP A 86 8.35 11.97 -8.53
CA TRP A 86 6.93 12.34 -8.48
C TRP A 86 6.70 13.66 -7.72
N ARG A 87 7.08 14.79 -8.34
CA ARG A 87 7.10 16.11 -7.71
C ARG A 87 6.05 17.11 -8.25
N TRP A 88 5.01 16.64 -8.93
CA TRP A 88 4.02 17.52 -9.59
C TRP A 88 3.35 18.54 -8.66
N PHE A 89 3.12 18.18 -7.39
CA PHE A 89 2.51 19.05 -6.39
C PHE A 89 3.46 19.40 -5.23
N ALA A 90 4.77 19.25 -5.43
CA ALA A 90 5.75 19.53 -4.40
C ALA A 90 5.88 21.05 -4.20
N PRO A 91 5.89 21.54 -2.94
CA PRO A 91 6.17 22.94 -2.66
C PRO A 91 7.60 23.31 -3.10
N THR A 92 7.75 24.51 -3.63
CA THR A 92 9.06 25.02 -4.12
C THR A 92 9.99 25.42 -2.97
N SER A 93 9.44 25.74 -1.79
CA SER A 93 10.24 26.07 -0.61
C SER A 93 10.78 24.82 0.10
N LYS A 94 12.03 24.91 0.57
CA LYS A 94 12.69 23.81 1.30
C LYS A 94 11.94 23.44 2.59
N GLU A 95 11.52 24.42 3.37
CA GLU A 95 10.75 24.20 4.60
C GLU A 95 9.39 23.54 4.34
N GLY A 96 8.71 23.94 3.27
CA GLY A 96 7.45 23.31 2.85
C GLY A 96 7.66 21.86 2.44
N PHE A 97 8.76 21.57 1.75
CA PHE A 97 9.12 20.22 1.32
C PHE A 97 9.42 19.31 2.51
N ASP A 98 10.23 19.78 3.47
CA ASP A 98 10.55 19.04 4.68
C ASP A 98 9.30 18.76 5.53
N THR A 99 8.39 19.74 5.64
CA THR A 99 7.11 19.56 6.34
C THR A 99 6.25 18.46 5.70
N LYS A 100 6.18 18.42 4.37
CA LYS A 100 5.43 17.38 3.65
C LYS A 100 6.07 16.00 3.78
N ARG A 101 7.40 15.92 3.78
CA ARG A 101 8.14 14.68 4.03
C ARG A 101 7.88 14.14 5.43
N ASP A 102 7.84 15.02 6.43
CA ASP A 102 7.54 14.62 7.81
C ASP A 102 6.09 14.17 7.99
N ALA A 103 5.15 14.81 7.28
CA ALA A 103 3.76 14.38 7.24
C ALA A 103 3.61 12.97 6.62
N GLU A 104 4.30 12.71 5.51
CA GLU A 104 4.34 11.36 4.89
C GLU A 104 4.89 10.32 5.87
N LEU A 105 6.00 10.62 6.55
CA LEU A 105 6.64 9.71 7.49
C LEU A 105 5.72 9.36 8.67
N LYS A 106 5.09 10.37 9.28
CA LYS A 106 4.19 10.18 10.44
C LYS A 106 2.94 9.39 10.05
N ASN A 107 2.33 9.71 8.91
CA ASN A 107 1.16 8.98 8.40
C ASN A 107 1.52 7.54 7.99
N GLY A 108 2.68 7.34 7.37
CA GLY A 108 3.17 6.01 7.03
C GLY A 108 3.39 5.12 8.25
N ARG A 109 3.99 5.67 9.31
CA ARG A 109 4.18 4.95 10.59
C ARG A 109 2.87 4.57 11.25
N LEU A 110 1.92 5.51 11.30
CA LEU A 110 0.58 5.26 11.84
C LEU A 110 -0.13 4.15 11.03
N ALA A 111 -0.06 4.22 9.70
CA ALA A 111 -0.69 3.23 8.83
C ALA A 111 -0.09 1.83 8.99
N MET A 112 1.23 1.71 9.21
CA MET A 112 1.87 0.42 9.47
C MET A 112 1.31 -0.25 10.73
N CYS A 113 1.09 0.51 11.81
CA CYS A 113 0.45 0.00 13.03
C CYS A 113 -1.03 -0.32 12.81
N ALA A 114 -1.75 0.56 12.09
CA ALA A 114 -3.19 0.39 11.83
C ALA A 114 -3.47 -0.87 11.01
N LEU A 115 -2.69 -1.14 9.95
CA LEU A 115 -2.87 -2.33 9.11
C LEU A 115 -2.70 -3.63 9.92
N GLY A 116 -1.69 -3.67 10.81
CA GLY A 116 -1.50 -4.82 11.70
C GLY A 116 -2.71 -5.07 12.60
N GLY A 117 -3.25 -4.00 13.20
CA GLY A 117 -4.46 -4.09 14.02
C GLY A 117 -5.68 -4.57 13.25
N ILE A 118 -5.97 -3.95 12.09
CA ILE A 118 -7.11 -4.30 11.24
C ILE A 118 -7.03 -5.77 10.78
N ALA A 119 -5.86 -6.20 10.26
CA ALA A 119 -5.70 -7.56 9.76
C ALA A 119 -5.86 -8.61 10.87
N THR A 120 -5.25 -8.39 12.05
CA THR A 120 -5.37 -9.32 13.18
C THR A 120 -6.79 -9.36 13.73
N GLN A 121 -7.44 -8.20 13.92
CA GLN A 121 -8.81 -8.14 14.43
C GLN A 121 -9.80 -8.78 13.45
N SER A 122 -9.65 -8.54 12.14
CA SER A 122 -10.52 -9.14 11.11
C SER A 122 -10.50 -10.68 11.15
N ILE A 123 -9.37 -11.29 11.48
CA ILE A 123 -9.25 -12.75 11.62
C ILE A 123 -9.90 -13.23 12.92
N ILE A 124 -9.72 -12.50 14.03
CA ILE A 124 -10.21 -12.90 15.36
C ILE A 124 -11.73 -12.72 15.47
N THR A 125 -12.25 -11.54 15.13
CA THR A 125 -13.66 -11.19 15.29
C THR A 125 -14.50 -11.68 14.11
N GLY A 126 -13.92 -11.72 12.92
CA GLY A 126 -14.60 -12.11 11.70
C GLY A 126 -15.65 -11.10 11.22
N HIS A 127 -15.68 -9.90 11.80
CA HIS A 127 -16.55 -8.79 11.40
C HIS A 127 -15.85 -7.88 10.39
N GLY A 128 -16.64 -7.20 9.55
CA GLY A 128 -16.16 -6.06 8.76
C GLY A 128 -15.99 -4.80 9.62
N PHE A 129 -15.67 -3.67 9.02
CA PHE A 129 -15.54 -2.39 9.73
C PHE A 129 -16.74 -2.14 10.69
N PRO A 130 -16.52 -1.82 11.99
CA PRO A 130 -15.28 -1.39 12.64
C PRO A 130 -14.35 -2.48 13.22
N TYR A 131 -14.46 -3.73 12.77
CA TYR A 131 -13.59 -4.87 13.12
C TYR A 131 -13.56 -5.28 14.61
N VAL A 132 -14.55 -4.83 15.40
CA VAL A 132 -14.78 -5.22 16.80
C VAL A 132 -15.88 -6.26 16.95
#